data_AF-A0A662TWM0-F1
#
_entry.id   AF-A0A662TWM0-F1
#
_cell.length_a   1.000
_cell.length_b   1.000
_cell.length_c   1.000
_cell.angle_alpha   90.00
_cell.angle_beta   90.00
_cell.angle_gamma   90.00
#
_symmetry.space_group_name_H-M   'P 1'
#
loop_
_entity.id
_entity.type
_entity.pdbx_description
1 polymer ?
#
loop_
_entity_poly.entity_id
_entity_poly.type
_entity_poly.pdbx_seq_one_letter_code
_entity_poly.pdbx_strand_id
1 'polypeptide(L)'
;MKVYLAGPVTGLSYEGCTEWRDIVKKRLEAAGYKCYSPLRGKEFLAKEGHLKATGYKGVAADQTIFNQCCFDVHNCEILLLNLLGA
;
A
#
# COMPACT_ATOMS: atom_id res chain seq x y z
N MET A 1 10.83 -14.64 -2.31
CA MET A 1 11.32 -13.25 -2.26
C MET A 1 10.13 -12.30 -2.12
N LYS A 2 10.27 -11.26 -1.31
CA LYS A 2 9.24 -10.29 -0.92
C LYS A 2 9.44 -8.96 -1.66
N VAL A 3 8.35 -8.39 -2.13
CA VAL A 3 8.31 -7.13 -2.87
C VAL A 3 7.39 -6.16 -2.17
N TYR A 4 7.87 -4.96 -1.87
CA TYR A 4 7.01 -3.88 -1.35
C TYR A 4 6.58 -2.94 -2.48
N LEU A 5 5.27 -2.73 -2.62
CA LEU A 5 4.64 -1.92 -3.66
C LEU A 5 4.38 -0.50 -3.16
N ALA A 6 5.39 0.35 -3.28
CA ALA A 6 5.39 1.74 -2.87
C ALA A 6 4.75 2.65 -3.93
N GLY A 7 4.13 3.73 -3.47
CA GLY A 7 3.51 4.76 -4.31
C GLY A 7 2.60 5.68 -3.50
N PRO A 8 2.04 6.74 -4.10
CA PRO A 8 1.17 7.68 -3.41
C PRO A 8 -0.06 7.00 -2.80
N VAL A 9 -0.58 7.61 -1.74
CA VAL A 9 -1.78 7.19 -1.01
C VAL A 9 -2.65 8.40 -0.67
N THR A 10 -2.07 9.41 -0.01
CA THR A 10 -2.80 10.62 0.36
C THR A 10 -3.34 11.35 -0.87
N GLY A 11 -4.58 11.81 -0.78
CA GLY A 11 -5.24 12.55 -1.86
C GLY A 11 -5.78 11.68 -2.99
N LEU A 12 -5.60 10.35 -2.93
CA LEU A 12 -6.19 9.40 -3.89
C LEU A 12 -7.40 8.70 -3.27
N SER A 13 -8.28 8.16 -4.12
CA SER A 13 -9.30 7.20 -3.68
C SER A 13 -8.65 5.86 -3.31
N TYR A 14 -9.37 5.03 -2.55
CA TYR A 14 -8.90 3.68 -2.24
C TYR A 14 -8.61 2.88 -3.51
N GLU A 15 -9.54 2.90 -4.46
CA GLU A 15 -9.39 2.23 -5.76
C GLU A 15 -8.18 2.76 -6.55
N GLY A 16 -8.00 4.08 -6.61
CA GLY A 16 -6.85 4.69 -7.27
C GLY A 16 -5.51 4.30 -6.65
N CYS A 17 -5.51 3.91 -5.36
CA CYS A 17 -4.35 3.32 -4.72
C CYS A 17 -4.20 1.82 -5.04
N THR A 18 -5.27 1.04 -4.99
CA THR A 18 -5.15 -0.43 -4.98
C THR A 18 -5.10 -1.05 -6.37
N GLU A 19 -5.77 -0.48 -7.36
CA GLU A 19 -5.94 -1.11 -8.68
C GLU A 19 -4.61 -1.55 -9.32
N TRP A 20 -3.65 -0.63 -9.45
CA TRP A 20 -2.34 -0.97 -10.03
C TRP A 20 -1.56 -1.95 -9.15
N ARG A 21 -1.69 -1.82 -7.82
CA ARG A 21 -1.01 -2.70 -6.85
C ARG A 21 -1.54 -4.12 -6.96
N ASP A 22 -2.85 -4.29 -7.17
CA ASP A 22 -3.49 -5.59 -7.34
C ASP A 22 -3.09 -6.25 -8.65
N ILE A 23 -2.98 -5.48 -9.74
CA ILE A 23 -2.47 -5.96 -11.03
C ILE A 23 -1.03 -6.45 -10.90
N VAL A 24 -0.16 -5.64 -10.29
CA VAL A 24 1.26 -5.97 -10.08
C VAL A 24 1.40 -7.17 -9.15
N LYS A 25 0.69 -7.15 -8.01
CA LYS A 25 0.65 -8.24 -7.04
C LYS A 25 0.28 -9.55 -7.72
N LYS A 26 -0.80 -9.59 -8.51
CA LYS A 26 -1.24 -10.80 -9.21
C LYS A 26 -0.16 -11.37 -10.13
N ARG A 27 0.54 -10.51 -10.89
CA ARG A 27 1.61 -10.93 -11.81
C ARG A 27 2.84 -11.45 -11.06
N LEU A 28 3.25 -10.75 -10.01
CA LEU A 28 4.42 -11.11 -9.23
C LEU A 28 4.16 -12.37 -8.37
N GLU A 29 2.98 -12.51 -7.79
CA GLU A 29 2.59 -13.71 -7.03
C GLU A 29 2.51 -14.94 -7.94
N ALA A 30 2.03 -14.80 -9.18
CA ALA A 30 2.08 -15.87 -10.19
C ALA A 30 3.53 -16.31 -10.52
N ALA A 31 4.51 -15.42 -10.33
CA ALA A 31 5.93 -15.71 -10.50
C ALA A 31 6.64 -16.18 -9.20
N GLY A 32 5.89 -16.40 -8.11
CA GLY A 32 6.43 -16.90 -6.83
C GLY A 32 6.96 -15.81 -5.88
N TYR A 33 6.64 -14.54 -6.12
CA TYR A 33 6.95 -13.45 -5.20
C TYR A 33 5.84 -13.24 -4.15
N LYS A 34 6.18 -12.64 -3.02
CA LYS A 34 5.20 -12.22 -1.99
C LYS A 34 5.11 -10.71 -1.97
N CYS A 35 3.94 -10.14 -2.24
CA CYS A 35 3.79 -8.69 -2.36
C CYS A 35 3.13 -8.06 -1.13
N TYR A 36 3.56 -6.84 -0.81
CA TYR A 36 3.06 -6.03 0.29
C TYR A 36 2.69 -4.63 -0.19
N SER A 37 1.66 -4.02 0.42
CA SER A 37 1.21 -2.66 0.10
C SER A 37 0.84 -1.88 1.37
N PRO A 38 0.90 -0.53 1.33
CA PRO A 38 0.52 0.32 2.47
C PRO A 38 -0.90 0.05 3.01
N LEU A 39 -1.84 -0.27 2.10
CA LEU A 39 -3.26 -0.44 2.39
C LEU A 39 -3.68 -1.89 2.69
N ARG A 40 -2.74 -2.82 2.84
CA ARG A 40 -3.04 -4.20 3.29
C ARG A 40 -3.80 -4.17 4.61
N GLY A 41 -4.96 -4.85 4.66
CA GLY A 41 -5.83 -4.94 5.83
C GLY A 41 -6.64 -3.67 6.13
N LYS A 42 -6.84 -2.80 5.12
CA LYS A 42 -7.52 -1.51 5.24
C LYS A 42 -8.65 -1.34 4.22
N GLU A 43 -9.28 -2.45 3.85
CA GLU A 43 -10.38 -2.52 2.88
C GLU A 43 -11.56 -1.63 3.29
N PHE A 44 -11.75 -1.40 4.61
CA PHE A 44 -12.76 -0.49 5.14
C PHE A 44 -12.56 0.98 4.76
N LEU A 45 -11.38 1.37 4.24
CA LEU A 45 -11.13 2.71 3.70
C LEU A 45 -11.72 2.89 2.30
N ALA A 46 -12.26 1.84 1.66
CA ALA A 46 -12.94 1.94 0.37
C ALA A 46 -14.17 2.87 0.37
N LYS A 47 -14.73 3.16 1.56
CA LYS A 47 -15.84 4.10 1.75
C LYS A 47 -15.40 5.57 1.80
N GLU A 48 -14.10 5.83 1.89
CA GLU A 48 -13.56 7.20 1.92
C GLU A 48 -13.48 7.73 0.48
N GLY A 49 -13.86 8.99 0.26
CA GLY A 49 -13.71 9.62 -1.06
C GLY A 49 -12.24 9.82 -1.43
N HIS A 50 -11.54 10.63 -0.64
CA HIS A 50 -10.10 10.84 -0.77
C HIS A 50 -9.42 10.48 0.56
N LEU A 51 -8.38 9.65 0.49
CA LEU A 51 -7.61 9.24 1.65
C LEU A 51 -6.83 10.42 2.22
N LYS A 52 -7.00 10.64 3.52
CA LYS A 52 -6.32 11.72 4.24
C LYS A 52 -4.99 11.23 4.79
N ALA A 53 -4.05 12.16 5.02
CA ALA A 53 -2.80 11.83 5.70
C ALA A 53 -2.98 11.60 7.21
N THR A 54 -4.07 12.14 7.79
CA THR A 54 -4.34 12.14 9.22
C THR A 54 -5.84 11.98 9.53
N GLY A 55 -6.15 11.67 10.79
CA GLY A 55 -7.53 11.65 11.32
C GLY A 55 -8.15 10.26 11.45
N TYR A 56 -7.42 9.20 11.10
CA TYR A 56 -7.84 7.82 11.30
C TYR A 56 -7.42 7.28 12.69
N LYS A 57 -8.07 6.20 13.12
CA LYS A 57 -7.77 5.50 14.38
C LYS A 57 -7.52 4.02 14.15
N GLY A 58 -6.91 3.35 15.12
CA GLY A 58 -6.62 1.92 15.04
C GLY A 58 -5.66 1.59 13.90
N VAL A 59 -5.96 0.55 13.13
CA VAL A 59 -5.05 0.05 12.07
C VAL A 59 -4.83 1.02 10.91
N ALA A 60 -5.69 2.02 10.73
CA ALA A 60 -5.52 3.09 9.75
C ALA A 60 -4.88 4.35 10.33
N ALA A 61 -4.59 4.41 11.63
CA ALA A 61 -3.89 5.55 12.21
C ALA A 61 -2.52 5.73 11.53
N ASP A 62 -2.10 6.97 11.38
CA ASP A 62 -0.92 7.35 10.59
C ASP A 62 0.34 6.64 11.10
N GLN A 63 0.52 6.61 12.43
CA GLN A 63 1.64 5.90 13.06
C GLN A 63 1.59 4.39 12.79
N THR A 64 0.40 3.80 12.75
CA THR A 64 0.24 2.36 12.49
C THR A 64 0.52 2.02 11.03
N ILE A 65 0.05 2.84 10.09
CA ILE A 65 0.40 2.73 8.67
C ILE A 65 1.91 2.89 8.50
N PHE A 66 2.48 3.95 9.08
CA PHE A 66 3.91 4.23 9.00
C PHE A 66 4.75 3.06 9.51
N ASN A 67 4.44 2.55 10.70
CA ASN A 67 5.15 1.41 11.29
C ASN A 67 5.02 0.15 10.42
N GLN A 68 3.83 -0.12 9.86
CA GLN A 68 3.63 -1.24 8.94
C GLN A 68 4.47 -1.07 7.67
N CYS A 69 4.45 0.11 7.05
CA CYS A 69 5.24 0.42 5.86
C CYS A 69 6.74 0.28 6.14
N CYS A 70 7.23 0.84 7.24
CA CYS A 70 8.62 0.67 7.66
C CYS A 70 8.97 -0.80 7.85
N PHE A 71 8.14 -1.57 8.57
CA PHE A 71 8.37 -2.99 8.76
C PHE A 71 8.45 -3.74 7.43
N ASP A 72 7.49 -3.53 6.52
CA ASP A 72 7.46 -4.22 5.23
C ASP A 72 8.66 -3.82 4.34
N VAL A 73 9.08 -2.54 4.34
CA VAL A 73 10.24 -2.04 3.60
C VAL A 73 11.55 -2.64 4.13
N HIS A 74 11.73 -2.70 5.45
CA HIS A 74 12.94 -3.30 6.05
C HIS A 74 13.01 -4.82 5.86
N ASN A 75 11.88 -5.46 5.58
CA ASN A 75 11.78 -6.92 5.43
C ASN A 75 11.60 -7.39 3.98
N CYS A 76 11.60 -6.48 3.00
CA CYS A 76 11.54 -6.82 1.58
C CYS A 76 12.92 -6.84 0.95
N GLU A 77 13.11 -7.68 -0.07
CA GLU A 77 14.32 -7.70 -0.88
C GLU A 77 14.20 -6.78 -2.09
N ILE A 78 12.98 -6.47 -2.54
CA ILE A 78 12.72 -5.57 -3.67
C ILE A 78 11.71 -4.50 -3.28
N LEU A 79 12.05 -3.26 -3.62
CA LEU A 79 11.16 -2.11 -3.54
C LEU A 79 10.70 -1.72 -4.95
N LEU A 80 9.40 -1.82 -5.24
CA LEU A 80 8.81 -1.38 -6.50
C LEU A 80 8.04 -0.09 -6.27
N LEU A 81 8.49 0.99 -6.91
CA LEU A 81 7.97 2.35 -6.71
C LEU A 81 7.17 2.78 -7.94
N ASN A 82 5.90 3.11 -7.74
CA ASN A 82 5.11 3.87 -8.70
C ASN A 82 5.14 5.36 -8.31
N LEU A 83 5.86 6.18 -9.10
CA LEU A 83 6.06 7.61 -8.87
C LEU A 83 5.14 8.50 -9.71
N LEU A 84 4.15 7.94 -10.40
CA LEU A 84 3.21 8.74 -11.19
C LEU A 84 2.36 9.62 -10.27
N GLY A 85 2.40 10.93 -10.49
CA GLY A 85 1.67 11.92 -9.68
C GLY A 85 2.23 12.18 -8.28
N ALA A 86 3.49 11.80 -8.03
CA ALA A 86 4.22 12.08 -6.79
C ALA A 86 4.90 13.45 -6.79
#